data_AF-A0A399Z3G8-F1
#
_entry.id   AF-A0A399Z3G8-F1
#
_cell.length_a   1.000
_cell.length_b   1.000
_cell.length_c   1.000
_cell.angle_alpha   90.00
_cell.angle_beta   90.00
_cell.angle_gamma   90.00
#
_symmetry.space_group_name_H-M   'P 1'
#
loop_
_entity.id
_entity.type
_entity.pdbx_description
1 polymer ?
#
loop_
_entity_poly.entity_id
_entity_poly.type
_entity_poly.pdbx_seq_one_letter_code
_entity_poly.pdbx_strand_id
1 'polypeptide(L)'
;MSHLTPEYRAQNTQNLENLLNIQPSFRQLAILTLDGQVIADSSSRTFLSIRELAKRLTPAMKAQLQAGERASSPVYIDSAMKEPLILLATPVKDETGAVQGALLAELNLKPVWDLVAQLQVGATGIAYAV
;
A
#
# COMPACT_ATOMS: atom_id res chain seq x y z
N MET A 1 -8.84 -21.83 -10.30
CA MET A 1 -10.03 -20.96 -10.47
C MET A 1 -10.85 -20.88 -9.16
N SER A 2 -10.24 -20.54 -8.01
CA SER A 2 -10.93 -20.56 -6.69
C SER A 2 -10.77 -19.29 -5.84
N HIS A 3 -10.03 -18.27 -6.28
CA HIS A 3 -9.71 -17.07 -5.47
C HIS A 3 -10.83 -16.01 -5.38
N LEU A 4 -12.06 -16.36 -5.77
CA LEU A 4 -13.19 -15.41 -5.86
C LEU A 4 -14.40 -15.84 -5.01
N THR A 5 -14.29 -16.90 -4.21
CA THR A 5 -15.39 -17.30 -3.32
C THR A 5 -15.63 -16.24 -2.24
N PRO A 6 -16.88 -16.04 -1.79
CA PRO A 6 -17.19 -15.08 -0.72
C PRO A 6 -16.37 -15.32 0.57
N GLU A 7 -16.13 -16.59 0.90
CA GLU A 7 -15.35 -17.00 2.08
C GLU A 7 -13.87 -16.60 1.96
N TYR A 8 -13.26 -16.78 0.78
CA TYR A 8 -11.88 -16.35 0.53
C TYR A 8 -11.72 -14.83 0.61
N ARG A 9 -12.72 -14.08 0.13
CA ARG A 9 -12.75 -12.62 0.27
C ARG A 9 -12.85 -12.19 1.73
N ALA A 10 -13.77 -12.79 2.50
CA ALA A 10 -13.93 -12.48 3.92
C ALA A 10 -12.66 -12.76 4.72
N GLN A 11 -12.01 -13.90 4.49
CA GLN A 11 -10.75 -14.24 5.16
C GLN A 11 -9.63 -13.25 4.82
N ASN A 12 -9.51 -12.87 3.55
CA ASN A 12 -8.51 -11.88 3.14
C ASN A 12 -8.80 -10.51 3.74
N THR A 13 -10.05 -10.05 3.75
CA THR A 13 -10.44 -8.80 4.42
C THR A 13 -10.05 -8.82 5.90
N GLN A 14 -10.32 -9.91 6.61
CA GLN A 14 -9.92 -10.04 8.01
C GLN A 14 -8.39 -9.96 8.21
N ASN A 15 -7.63 -10.58 7.31
CA ASN A 15 -6.17 -10.51 7.33
C ASN A 15 -5.67 -9.07 7.11
N LEU A 16 -6.30 -8.32 6.20
CA LEU A 16 -5.97 -6.91 5.95
C LEU A 16 -6.31 -6.04 7.17
N GLU A 17 -7.46 -6.25 7.80
CA GLU A 17 -7.83 -5.56 9.05
C GLU A 17 -6.81 -5.80 10.16
N ASN A 18 -6.36 -7.04 10.33
CA ASN A 18 -5.33 -7.38 11.30
C ASN A 18 -4.01 -6.63 11.00
N LEU A 19 -3.62 -6.52 9.74
CA LEU A 19 -2.42 -5.77 9.33
C LEU A 19 -2.57 -4.26 9.59
N LEU A 20 -3.75 -3.68 9.32
CA LEU A 20 -4.03 -2.27 9.65
C LEU A 20 -3.90 -2.00 11.15
N ASN A 21 -4.34 -2.94 11.99
CA ASN A 21 -4.28 -2.80 13.44
C ASN A 21 -2.85 -2.92 14.00
N ILE A 22 -1.94 -3.61 13.29
CA ILE A 22 -0.54 -3.78 13.71
C ILE A 22 0.32 -2.58 13.32
N GLN A 23 0.08 -1.97 12.14
CA GLN A 23 0.90 -0.90 11.60
C GLN A 23 0.09 0.39 11.44
N PRO A 24 0.19 1.35 12.40
CA PRO A 24 -0.57 2.60 12.40
C PRO A 24 -0.35 3.48 11.16
N SER A 25 0.77 3.32 10.46
CA SER A 25 1.07 4.09 9.25
C SER A 25 0.22 3.68 8.05
N PHE A 26 -0.38 2.48 8.07
CA PHE A 26 -1.27 2.03 7.02
C PHE A 26 -2.62 2.74 7.10
N ARG A 27 -2.99 3.45 6.03
CA ARG A 27 -4.30 4.07 5.87
C ARG A 27 -5.30 3.12 5.23
N GLN A 28 -4.83 2.39 4.21
CA GLN A 28 -5.65 1.53 3.39
C GLN A 28 -4.81 0.38 2.82
N LEU A 29 -5.40 -0.81 2.80
CA LEU A 29 -4.83 -1.99 2.18
C LEU A 29 -5.81 -2.58 1.17
N ALA A 30 -5.30 -3.15 0.08
CA ALA A 30 -6.12 -3.89 -0.87
C ALA A 30 -5.36 -5.03 -1.54
N ILE A 31 -6.07 -6.08 -1.89
CA ILE A 31 -5.61 -7.12 -2.78
C ILE A 31 -6.35 -6.95 -4.10
N LEU A 32 -5.58 -6.82 -5.18
CA LEU A 32 -6.07 -6.73 -6.55
C LEU A 32 -5.62 -7.93 -7.37
N THR A 33 -6.43 -8.34 -8.32
CA THR A 33 -6.03 -9.22 -9.42
C THR A 33 -5.15 -8.48 -10.44
N LEU A 34 -4.51 -9.20 -11.37
CA LEU A 34 -3.72 -8.61 -12.47
C LEU A 34 -4.51 -7.66 -13.38
N ASP A 35 -5.81 -7.91 -13.56
CA ASP A 35 -6.73 -7.04 -14.32
C ASP A 35 -7.27 -5.87 -13.48
N GLY A 36 -6.82 -5.74 -12.22
CA GLY A 36 -7.15 -4.61 -11.35
C GLY A 36 -8.47 -4.73 -10.60
N GLN A 37 -9.08 -5.93 -10.58
CA GLN A 37 -10.28 -6.17 -9.77
C GLN A 37 -9.90 -6.31 -8.30
N VAL A 38 -10.71 -5.71 -7.43
CA VAL A 38 -10.50 -5.77 -5.99
C VAL A 38 -11.02 -7.10 -5.46
N ILE A 39 -10.14 -7.87 -4.83
CA ILE A 39 -10.48 -9.14 -4.15
C ILE A 39 -10.93 -8.83 -2.72
N ALA A 40 -10.15 -8.02 -2.01
CA ALA A 40 -10.41 -7.59 -0.64
C ALA A 40 -9.77 -6.23 -0.42
N ASP A 41 -10.35 -5.44 0.47
CA ASP A 41 -9.83 -4.15 0.89
C ASP A 41 -10.22 -3.87 2.34
N SER A 42 -9.41 -3.04 3.00
CA SER A 42 -9.69 -2.56 4.33
C SER A 42 -9.07 -1.18 4.51
N SER A 43 -9.71 -0.33 5.30
CA SER A 43 -9.25 1.02 5.59
C SER A 43 -9.53 1.39 7.04
N SER A 44 -8.60 2.13 7.65
CA SER A 44 -8.75 2.56 9.06
C SER A 44 -9.72 3.74 9.23
N ARG A 45 -10.11 4.42 8.13
CA ARG A 45 -11.10 5.50 8.08
C ARG A 45 -11.75 5.57 6.68
N THR A 46 -12.79 6.39 6.54
CA THR A 46 -13.37 6.73 5.22
C THR A 46 -12.38 7.56 4.40
N PHE A 47 -11.59 6.87 3.57
CA PHE A 47 -10.60 7.48 2.68
C PHE A 47 -11.05 7.40 1.21
N LEU A 48 -10.18 7.88 0.30
CA LEU A 48 -10.37 7.73 -1.15
C LEU A 48 -10.73 6.29 -1.51
N SER A 49 -11.66 6.12 -2.45
CA SER A 49 -12.07 4.78 -2.86
C SER A 49 -10.86 3.95 -3.33
N ILE A 50 -10.90 2.66 -3.08
CA ILE A 50 -9.86 1.71 -3.51
C ILE A 50 -9.60 1.78 -5.03
N ARG A 51 -10.62 2.17 -5.81
CA ARG A 51 -10.52 2.41 -7.26
C ARG A 51 -9.63 3.60 -7.59
N GLU A 52 -9.69 4.67 -6.81
CA GLU A 52 -8.77 5.80 -6.96
C GLU A 52 -7.35 5.42 -6.57
N LEU A 53 -7.19 4.56 -5.56
CA LEU A 53 -5.87 4.03 -5.19
C LEU A 53 -5.26 3.20 -6.32
N ALA A 54 -6.05 2.30 -6.92
CA ALA A 54 -5.60 1.47 -8.05
C ALA A 54 -5.18 2.30 -9.28
N LYS A 55 -5.78 3.47 -9.50
CA LYS A 55 -5.37 4.40 -10.59
C LYS A 55 -3.97 4.98 -10.39
N ARG A 56 -3.42 4.96 -9.16
CA ARG A 56 -2.06 5.44 -8.88
C ARG A 56 -0.97 4.44 -9.29
N LEU A 57 -1.34 3.21 -9.64
CA LEU A 57 -0.41 2.24 -10.22
C LEU A 57 0.00 2.69 -11.64
N THR A 58 1.21 3.25 -11.74
CA THR A 58 1.78 3.66 -13.03
C THR A 58 2.10 2.45 -13.90
N PRO A 59 2.25 2.62 -15.22
CA PRO A 59 2.69 1.53 -16.09
C PRO A 59 4.02 0.90 -15.66
N ALA A 60 4.97 1.71 -15.16
CA ALA A 60 6.25 1.23 -14.65
C ALA A 60 6.07 0.34 -13.41
N MET A 61 5.24 0.77 -12.44
CA MET A 61 4.93 -0.05 -11.27
C MET A 61 4.26 -1.37 -11.65
N LYS A 62 3.33 -1.34 -12.63
CA LYS A 62 2.69 -2.56 -13.14
C LYS A 62 3.70 -3.52 -13.77
N ALA A 63 4.66 -3.00 -14.55
CA ALA A 63 5.72 -3.82 -15.13
C ALA A 63 6.61 -4.46 -14.05
N GLN A 64 6.99 -3.71 -13.01
CA GLN A 64 7.74 -4.25 -11.86
C GLN A 64 6.96 -5.37 -11.16
N LEU A 65 5.67 -5.16 -10.89
CA LEU A 65 4.81 -6.16 -10.27
C LEU A 65 4.70 -7.43 -11.12
N GLN A 66 4.57 -7.29 -12.44
CA GLN A 66 4.55 -8.42 -13.39
C GLN A 66 5.88 -9.17 -13.45
N ALA A 67 7.01 -8.47 -13.27
CA ALA A 67 8.33 -9.08 -13.09
C ALA A 67 8.50 -9.75 -11.72
N GLY A 68 7.49 -9.67 -10.84
CA GLY A 68 7.53 -10.24 -9.50
C GLY A 68 8.33 -9.41 -8.50
N GLU A 69 8.57 -8.13 -8.80
CA GLU A 69 9.24 -7.14 -7.97
C GLU A 69 8.24 -6.27 -7.19
N ARG A 70 8.70 -5.68 -6.09
CA ARG A 70 7.92 -4.67 -5.35
C ARG A 70 7.99 -3.33 -6.09
N ALA A 71 6.94 -2.53 -6.00
CA ALA A 71 6.88 -1.21 -6.58
C ALA A 71 6.42 -0.18 -5.54
N SER A 72 6.81 1.07 -5.75
CA SER A 72 6.37 2.21 -4.93
C SER A 72 6.01 3.39 -5.81
N SER A 73 4.95 4.12 -5.46
CA SER A 73 4.65 5.39 -6.12
C SER A 73 5.67 6.46 -5.69
N PRO A 74 5.78 7.56 -6.45
CA PRO A 74 6.23 8.82 -5.89
C PRO A 74 5.37 9.22 -4.69
N VAL A 75 5.92 10.06 -3.81
CA VAL A 75 5.15 10.68 -2.73
C VAL A 75 4.08 11.59 -3.32
N TYR A 76 2.86 11.53 -2.79
CA TYR A 76 1.76 12.42 -3.17
C TYR A 76 1.07 13.00 -1.94
N ILE A 77 0.43 14.14 -2.11
CA ILE A 77 -0.32 14.78 -1.02
C ILE A 77 -1.79 14.36 -1.12
N ASP A 78 -2.34 13.87 -0.01
CA ASP A 78 -3.77 13.62 0.12
C ASP A 78 -4.55 14.94 0.05
N SER A 79 -5.59 14.99 -0.79
CA SER A 79 -6.37 16.20 -0.98
C SER A 79 -7.20 16.55 0.26
N ALA A 80 -7.60 15.56 1.05
CA ALA A 80 -8.44 15.73 2.24
C ALA A 80 -7.61 16.14 3.46
N MET A 81 -6.62 15.34 3.84
CA MET A 81 -5.86 15.56 5.08
C MET A 81 -4.59 16.41 4.90
N LYS A 82 -4.22 16.71 3.65
CA LYS A 82 -2.96 17.41 3.31
C LYS A 82 -1.71 16.69 3.84
N GLU A 83 -1.82 15.38 4.00
CA GLU A 83 -0.73 14.53 4.45
C GLU A 83 0.04 13.96 3.27
N PRO A 84 1.37 13.80 3.38
CA PRO A 84 2.16 13.12 2.39
C PRO A 84 2.03 11.61 2.52
N LEU A 85 1.70 10.97 1.40
CA LEU A 85 1.40 9.56 1.28
C LEU A 85 2.29 8.88 0.24
N ILE A 86 2.45 7.57 0.39
CA ILE A 86 3.07 6.71 -0.61
C ILE A 86 2.23 5.44 -0.79
N LEU A 87 2.16 4.95 -2.03
CA LEU A 87 1.58 3.65 -2.35
C LEU A 87 2.70 2.63 -2.51
N LEU A 88 2.71 1.59 -1.69
CA LEU A 88 3.52 0.40 -1.87
C LEU A 88 2.69 -0.70 -2.52
N ALA A 89 3.30 -1.43 -3.44
CA ALA A 89 2.70 -2.56 -4.10
C ALA A 89 3.64 -3.77 -4.06
N THR A 90 3.14 -4.90 -3.62
CA THR A 90 3.88 -6.17 -3.56
C THR A 90 3.13 -7.22 -4.37
N PRO A 91 3.80 -8.00 -5.24
CA PRO A 91 3.15 -9.00 -6.06
C PRO A 91 2.64 -10.14 -5.19
N VAL A 92 1.41 -10.57 -5.43
CA VAL A 92 0.84 -11.80 -4.85
C VAL A 92 1.15 -12.94 -5.81
N LYS A 93 1.84 -13.96 -5.32
CA LYS A 93 2.28 -15.12 -6.11
C LYS A 93 1.53 -16.36 -5.67
N ASP A 94 1.26 -17.27 -6.60
CA ASP A 94 0.79 -18.61 -6.27
C ASP A 94 1.94 -19.53 -5.83
N GLU A 95 1.61 -20.79 -5.56
CA GLU A 95 2.56 -21.83 -5.14
C GLU A 95 3.64 -22.13 -6.19
N THR A 96 3.38 -21.82 -7.46
CA THR A 96 4.35 -21.97 -8.57
C THR A 96 5.25 -20.76 -8.74
N GLY A 97 5.00 -19.68 -7.98
CA GLY A 97 5.70 -18.41 -8.09
C GLY A 97 5.15 -17.48 -9.17
N ALA A 98 4.08 -17.86 -9.86
CA ALA A 98 3.44 -17.02 -10.86
C ALA A 98 2.66 -15.88 -10.19
N VAL A 99 2.80 -14.67 -10.73
CA VAL A 99 2.12 -13.48 -10.20
C VAL A 99 0.63 -13.56 -10.53
N GLN A 100 -0.22 -13.50 -9.51
CA GLN A 100 -1.68 -13.54 -9.61
C GLN A 100 -2.34 -12.18 -9.40
N GLY A 101 -1.59 -11.21 -8.87
CA GLY A 101 -2.11 -9.89 -8.53
C GLY A 101 -1.13 -9.07 -7.70
N ALA A 102 -1.67 -8.12 -6.94
CA ALA A 102 -0.86 -7.25 -6.08
C ALA A 102 -1.57 -6.94 -4.75
N LEU A 103 -0.79 -6.93 -3.67
CA LEU A 103 -1.14 -6.33 -2.39
C LEU A 103 -0.70 -4.86 -2.43
N LEU A 104 -1.65 -3.96 -2.24
CA LEU A 104 -1.45 -2.52 -2.15
C LEU A 104 -1.52 -2.08 -0.69
N ALA A 105 -0.63 -1.15 -0.33
CA ALA A 105 -0.65 -0.45 0.94
C ALA A 105 -0.46 1.05 0.71
N GLU A 106 -1.43 1.86 1.12
CA GLU A 106 -1.28 3.31 1.21
C GLU A 106 -0.79 3.67 2.61
N LEU A 107 0.34 4.37 2.69
CA LEU A 107 0.98 4.75 3.94
C LEU A 107 0.98 6.25 4.13
N ASN A 108 0.71 6.70 5.35
CA ASN A 108 1.05 8.04 5.80
C ASN A 108 2.53 8.11 6.15
N LEU A 109 3.25 9.06 5.57
CA LEU A 109 4.68 9.26 5.83
C LEU A 109 4.97 10.21 6.99
N LYS A 110 3.94 10.83 7.60
CA LYS A 110 4.10 11.66 8.80
C LYS A 110 4.95 10.99 9.90
N PRO A 111 4.79 9.69 10.23
CA PRO A 111 5.65 9.04 11.23
C PRO A 111 7.13 9.04 10.85
N VAL A 112 7.47 8.90 9.57
CA VAL A 112 8.85 8.96 9.07
C VAL A 112 9.41 10.38 9.22
N TRP A 113 8.61 11.39 8.87
CA TRP A 113 8.98 12.79 9.08
C TRP A 113 9.17 13.14 10.55
N ASP A 114 8.25 12.70 11.41
CA ASP A 114 8.32 12.93 12.84
C ASP A 114 9.57 12.27 13.43
N LEU A 115 9.96 11.09 12.93
CA LEU A 115 11.22 10.43 13.30
C LEU A 115 12.44 11.25 12.86
N VAL A 116 12.50 11.66 11.59
CA VAL A 116 13.63 12.43 11.05
C VAL A 116 13.79 13.77 11.78
N ALA A 117 12.68 14.44 12.11
CA ALA A 117 12.68 15.70 12.84
C ALA A 117 13.22 15.58 14.28
N GLN A 118 13.21 14.37 14.86
CA GLN A 118 13.75 14.12 16.20
C GLN A 118 15.24 13.75 16.18
N LEU A 119 15.84 13.52 15.01
CA LEU A 119 17.25 13.16 14.91
C LEU A 119 18.14 14.37 15.22
N GLN A 120 18.95 14.25 16.25
CA GLN A 120 20.02 15.20 16.57
C GLN A 120 21.31 14.77 15.87
N VAL A 121 21.81 15.58 14.95
CA VAL A 121 23.05 15.30 14.21
C VAL A 121 24.14 16.25 14.70
N GLY A 122 24.86 15.86 15.76
CA GLY A 122 25.85 16.73 16.40
C GLY A 122 25.21 18.04 16.89
N ALA A 123 25.98 19.13 16.89
CA ALA A 123 25.51 20.42 17.41
C ALA A 123 24.68 21.24 16.40
N THR A 124 24.90 21.05 15.09
CA THR A 124 24.29 21.90 14.04
C THR A 124 23.85 21.12 12.79
N GLY A 125 24.01 19.80 12.79
CA GLY A 125 23.63 18.98 11.64
C GLY A 125 22.11 18.81 11.56
N ILE A 126 21.62 18.60 10.34
CA ILE A 126 20.21 18.37 10.03
C ILE A 126 20.07 17.07 9.24
N ALA A 127 18.96 16.36 9.46
CA ALA A 127 18.56 15.19 8.69
C ALA A 127 17.29 15.51 7.88
N TYR A 128 17.17 14.94 6.69
CA TYR A 128 16.01 15.10 5.82
C TYR A 128 15.78 13.82 5.00
N ALA A 129 14.53 13.58 4.59
CA ALA A 129 14.15 12.50 3.68
C ALA A 129 13.89 13.07 2.27
N VAL A 130 14.36 12.37 1.23
CA VAL A 130 14.20 12.73 -0.19
C VAL A 130 13.62 11.59 -1.00
#